data_AF-T1AH42-F1
#
_entry.id   AF-T1AH42-F1
#
_cell.length_a   1.000
_cell.length_b   1.000
_cell.length_c   1.000
_cell.angle_alpha   90.00
_cell.angle_beta   90.00
_cell.angle_gamma   90.00
#
_symmetry.space_group_name_H-M   'P 1'
#
loop_
_entity.id
_entity.type
_entity.pdbx_description
1 polymer ?
#
loop_
_entity_poly.entity_id
_entity_poly.type
_entity_poly.pdbx_seq_one_letter_code
_entity_poly.pdbx_strand_id
1 'polypeptide(L)'
;MCRLPRLLPLTLLSLSAALLLAACAPAPIFKPGSSIANVPPETVAQAPERYIGRAVIWGGQVVAVQNMPDTTEVQILGYPLDSSQRPLPNSPAGGRFIAIMKGYVEPLNYPAGALVTLTGHVEGVRVGSVGDASYAFPLV
;
A
#
# COMPACT_ATOMS: atom_id res chain seq x y z
N MET A 1 40.55 -43.52 11.10
CA MET A 1 40.68 -42.18 10.48
C MET A 1 39.60 -42.04 9.41
N CYS A 2 38.45 -41.41 9.73
CA CYS A 2 37.36 -41.19 8.77
C CYS A 2 37.76 -40.07 7.80
N ARG A 3 37.95 -40.37 6.51
CA ARG A 3 38.16 -39.35 5.48
C ARG A 3 36.81 -38.73 5.15
N LEU A 4 36.58 -37.52 5.64
CA LEU A 4 35.42 -36.71 5.25
C LEU A 4 35.43 -36.56 3.72
N PRO A 5 34.33 -36.88 3.02
CA PRO A 5 34.29 -36.82 1.57
C PRO A 5 34.51 -35.38 1.10
N ARG A 6 35.42 -35.18 0.13
CA ARG A 6 35.76 -33.85 -0.43
C ARG A 6 34.55 -33.08 -1.02
N LEU A 7 33.41 -33.74 -1.18
CA LEU A 7 32.15 -33.17 -1.68
C LEU A 7 31.28 -32.51 -0.58
N LEU A 8 31.51 -32.82 0.70
CA LEU A 8 30.83 -32.21 1.83
C LEU A 8 31.06 -30.68 1.95
N PRO A 9 32.28 -30.14 1.78
CA PRO A 9 32.50 -28.69 1.83
C PRO A 9 31.84 -27.95 0.66
N LEU A 10 31.74 -28.56 -0.53
CA LEU A 10 31.14 -27.94 -1.72
C LEU A 10 29.61 -27.84 -1.61
N THR A 11 28.98 -28.84 -1.01
CA THR A 11 27.54 -28.86 -0.71
C THR A 11 27.20 -27.87 0.42
N LEU A 12 28.04 -27.77 1.45
CA LEU A 12 27.91 -26.74 2.49
C LEU A 12 28.08 -25.32 1.92
N LEU A 13 29.03 -25.09 1.02
CA LEU A 13 29.27 -23.79 0.39
C LEU A 13 28.09 -23.35 -0.50
N SER A 14 27.53 -24.27 -1.29
CA SER A 14 26.37 -24.00 -2.14
C SER A 14 25.09 -23.75 -1.34
N LEU A 15 24.86 -24.51 -0.26
CA LEU A 15 23.73 -24.27 0.64
C LEU A 15 23.86 -22.93 1.38
N SER A 16 25.08 -22.60 1.83
CA SER A 16 25.38 -21.30 2.46
C SER A 16 25.17 -20.14 1.49
N ALA A 17 25.61 -20.29 0.24
CA ALA A 17 25.36 -19.31 -0.82
C ALA A 17 23.85 -19.13 -1.06
N ALA A 18 23.08 -20.21 -1.16
CA ALA A 18 21.62 -20.13 -1.33
C ALA A 18 20.92 -19.41 -0.16
N LEU A 19 21.36 -19.61 1.09
CA LEU A 19 20.82 -18.90 2.26
C LEU A 19 21.17 -17.40 2.23
N LEU A 20 22.36 -17.02 1.75
CA LEU A 20 22.76 -15.62 1.65
C LEU A 20 21.95 -14.84 0.59
N LEU A 21 21.43 -15.51 -0.44
CA LEU A 21 20.58 -14.86 -1.45
C LEU A 21 19.17 -14.52 -0.92
N ALA A 22 18.63 -15.26 0.05
CA ALA A 22 17.32 -14.99 0.63
C ALA A 22 17.29 -13.72 1.51
N ALA A 23 18.45 -13.19 1.91
CA ALA A 23 18.56 -12.02 2.77
C ALA A 23 18.31 -10.67 2.04
N CYS A 24 18.20 -10.67 0.72
CA CYS A 24 18.03 -9.43 -0.07
C CYS A 24 16.57 -9.05 -0.36
N ALA A 25 15.58 -9.80 0.13
CA ALA A 25 14.18 -9.45 -0.09
C ALA A 25 13.82 -8.17 0.71
N PRO A 26 13.25 -7.12 0.07
CA PRO A 26 12.83 -5.93 0.78
C PRO A 26 11.75 -6.25 1.81
N ALA A 27 11.86 -5.67 3.00
CA ALA A 27 10.82 -5.79 4.01
C ALA A 27 9.59 -4.94 3.65
N PRO A 28 8.39 -5.30 4.13
CA PRO A 28 7.20 -4.46 4.01
C PRO A 28 7.40 -3.06 4.60
N ILE A 29 6.85 -2.03 3.93
CA ILE A 29 6.96 -0.61 4.35
C ILE A 29 6.43 -0.41 5.78
N PHE A 30 5.24 -0.94 6.06
CA PHE A 30 4.59 -0.91 7.37
C PHE A 30 4.60 -2.30 7.99
N LYS A 31 4.87 -2.38 9.29
CA LYS A 31 4.64 -3.60 10.08
C LYS A 31 3.12 -3.82 10.17
N PRO A 32 2.55 -4.89 9.59
CA PRO A 32 1.12 -5.12 9.67
C PRO A 32 0.73 -5.38 11.14
N GLY A 33 -0.23 -4.61 11.65
CA GLY A 33 -0.88 -4.95 12.92
C GLY A 33 -1.73 -6.21 12.77
N SER A 34 -2.13 -6.82 13.89
CA SER A 34 -2.96 -8.04 13.89
C SER A 34 -4.36 -7.86 13.29
N SER A 35 -4.78 -6.62 13.02
CA SER A 35 -6.15 -6.28 12.62
C SER A 35 -6.27 -5.51 11.30
N ILE A 36 -5.25 -5.49 10.43
CA ILE A 36 -5.34 -4.85 9.10
C ILE A 36 -6.38 -5.57 8.23
N ALA A 37 -7.34 -4.82 7.66
CA ALA A 37 -8.26 -5.33 6.66
C ALA A 37 -7.59 -5.37 5.28
N ASN A 38 -7.50 -6.55 4.69
CA ASN A 38 -7.04 -6.71 3.31
C ASN A 38 -8.23 -6.62 2.35
N VAL A 39 -8.68 -5.40 2.08
CA VAL A 39 -9.81 -5.11 1.19
C VAL A 39 -9.46 -3.94 0.27
N PRO A 40 -9.82 -3.96 -1.01
CA PRO A 40 -9.57 -2.83 -1.90
C PRO A 40 -10.53 -1.67 -1.63
N PRO A 41 -10.14 -0.42 -1.99
CA PRO A 41 -11.00 0.75 -1.83
C PRO A 41 -12.42 0.59 -2.40
N GLU A 42 -12.57 0.02 -3.58
CA GLU A 42 -13.87 -0.17 -4.23
C GLU A 42 -14.81 -1.06 -3.42
N THR A 43 -14.30 -2.07 -2.72
CA THR A 43 -15.12 -2.93 -1.86
C THR A 43 -15.59 -2.16 -0.63
N VAL A 44 -14.74 -1.30 -0.07
CA VAL A 44 -15.12 -0.41 1.03
C VAL A 44 -16.20 0.59 0.58
N ALA A 45 -16.08 1.14 -0.64
CA ALA A 45 -17.06 2.07 -1.18
C ALA A 45 -18.46 1.46 -1.33
N GLN A 46 -18.56 0.15 -1.56
CA GLN A 46 -19.84 -0.56 -1.73
C GLN A 46 -20.56 -0.88 -0.41
N ALA A 47 -19.84 -0.98 0.71
CA ALA A 47 -20.40 -1.35 2.02
C ALA A 47 -19.61 -0.71 3.18
N PRO A 48 -19.54 0.64 3.25
CA PRO A 48 -18.64 1.35 4.16
C PRO A 48 -18.88 1.03 5.64
N GLU A 49 -20.12 0.77 6.04
CA GLU A 49 -20.52 0.48 7.41
C GLU A 49 -19.80 -0.76 7.98
N ARG A 50 -19.35 -1.68 7.12
CA ARG A 50 -18.59 -2.88 7.52
C ARG A 50 -17.13 -2.59 7.83
N TYR A 51 -16.62 -1.45 7.36
CA TYR A 51 -15.19 -1.15 7.33
C TYR A 51 -14.80 0.09 8.13
N ILE A 52 -15.73 0.97 8.49
CA ILE A 52 -15.43 2.14 9.34
C ILE A 52 -14.67 1.71 10.61
N GLY A 53 -13.58 2.43 10.91
CA GLY A 53 -12.67 2.16 12.02
C GLY A 53 -11.73 0.97 11.82
N ARG A 54 -11.80 0.25 10.69
CA ARG A 54 -10.83 -0.80 10.35
C ARG A 54 -9.55 -0.15 9.84
N ALA A 55 -8.42 -0.62 10.35
CA ALA A 55 -7.12 -0.24 9.82
C ALA A 55 -6.90 -0.89 8.43
N VAL A 56 -6.35 -0.13 7.49
CA VAL A 56 -6.01 -0.59 6.13
C VAL A 56 -4.60 -0.16 5.76
N ILE A 57 -3.95 -0.93 4.88
CA ILE A 57 -2.75 -0.49 4.17
C ILE A 57 -3.11 -0.43 2.70
N TRP A 58 -3.17 0.78 2.17
CA TRP A 58 -3.48 1.03 0.77
C TRP A 58 -2.34 1.76 0.10
N GLY A 59 -2.24 1.59 -1.20
CA GLY A 59 -1.29 2.31 -2.00
C GLY A 59 -1.78 2.43 -3.42
N GLY A 60 -1.13 3.30 -4.17
CA GLY A 60 -1.61 3.68 -5.47
C GLY A 60 -0.81 4.81 -6.07
N GLN A 61 -1.37 5.38 -7.12
CA GLN A 61 -0.82 6.55 -7.79
C GLN A 61 -1.57 7.81 -7.35
N VAL A 62 -0.83 8.85 -6.96
CA VAL A 62 -1.40 10.16 -6.63
C VAL A 62 -2.07 10.76 -7.87
N VAL A 63 -3.33 11.14 -7.72
CA VAL A 63 -4.14 11.82 -8.74
C VAL A 63 -4.11 13.32 -8.51
N ALA A 64 -4.36 13.76 -7.27
CA ALA A 64 -4.41 15.17 -6.89
C ALA A 64 -4.14 15.35 -5.40
N VAL A 65 -3.68 16.55 -5.04
CA VAL A 65 -3.49 17.00 -3.66
C VAL A 65 -4.28 18.30 -3.48
N GLN A 66 -5.09 18.39 -2.44
CA GLN A 66 -5.86 19.59 -2.11
C GLN A 66 -5.64 19.96 -0.64
N ASN A 67 -5.08 21.14 -0.39
CA ASN A 67 -5.00 21.69 0.96
C ASN A 67 -6.33 22.34 1.34
N MET A 68 -6.86 21.94 2.48
CA MET A 68 -8.02 22.50 3.16
C MET A 68 -7.53 23.39 4.32
N PRO A 69 -8.43 24.12 5.03
CA PRO A 69 -8.02 24.96 6.15
C PRO A 69 -7.20 24.22 7.23
N ASP A 70 -7.61 22.98 7.59
CA ASP A 70 -7.00 22.21 8.69
C ASP A 70 -6.47 20.84 8.27
N THR A 71 -6.64 20.44 7.01
CA THR A 71 -6.27 19.13 6.49
C THR A 71 -5.69 19.22 5.09
N THR A 72 -5.02 18.17 4.65
CA THR A 72 -4.65 17.99 3.25
C THR A 72 -5.22 16.67 2.76
N GLU A 73 -5.93 16.73 1.65
CA GLU A 73 -6.56 15.58 1.02
C GLU A 73 -5.75 15.13 -0.18
N VAL A 74 -5.36 13.86 -0.21
CA VAL A 74 -4.64 13.26 -1.35
C VAL A 74 -5.55 12.24 -1.99
N GLN A 75 -6.00 12.54 -3.20
CA GLN A 75 -6.76 11.60 -4.01
C GLN A 75 -5.79 10.61 -4.68
N ILE A 76 -6.07 9.31 -4.52
CA ILE A 76 -5.18 8.24 -4.96
C ILE A 76 -5.98 7.24 -5.77
N LEU A 77 -5.44 6.81 -6.92
CA LEU A 77 -5.92 5.64 -7.65
C LEU A 77 -5.24 4.40 -7.07
N GLY A 78 -6.01 3.60 -6.34
CA GLY A 78 -5.51 2.44 -5.60
C GLY A 78 -5.14 1.27 -6.50
N TYR A 79 -4.03 0.61 -6.18
CA TYR A 79 -3.57 -0.61 -6.84
C TYR A 79 -3.31 -1.72 -5.81
N PRO A 80 -3.38 -3.00 -6.22
CA PRO A 80 -2.82 -4.09 -5.42
C PRO A 80 -1.37 -3.81 -5.03
N LEU A 81 -0.98 -4.28 -3.85
CA LEU A 81 0.38 -4.13 -3.34
C LEU A 81 1.14 -5.45 -3.48
N ASP A 82 2.45 -5.37 -3.73
CA ASP A 82 3.33 -6.53 -3.64
C ASP A 82 3.63 -6.93 -2.18
N SER A 83 4.45 -7.96 -1.99
CA SER A 83 4.86 -8.43 -0.66
C SER A 83 5.67 -7.38 0.15
N SER A 84 6.25 -6.39 -0.53
CA SER A 84 6.96 -5.26 0.07
C SER A 84 6.04 -4.04 0.28
N GLN A 85 4.74 -4.19 0.03
CA GLN A 85 3.72 -3.14 0.08
C GLN A 85 3.88 -2.03 -0.96
N ARG A 86 4.56 -2.29 -2.08
CA ARG A 86 4.67 -1.32 -3.18
C ARG A 86 3.50 -1.48 -4.16
N PRO A 87 2.90 -0.39 -4.67
CA PRO A 87 1.80 -0.48 -5.62
C PRO A 87 2.22 -1.13 -6.94
N LEU A 88 1.32 -1.93 -7.52
CA LEU A 88 1.49 -2.58 -8.82
C LEU A 88 0.64 -1.86 -9.89
N PRO A 89 1.12 -0.76 -10.52
CA PRO A 89 0.32 0.03 -11.46
C PRO A 89 -0.05 -0.70 -12.77
N ASN A 90 0.61 -1.83 -13.04
CA ASN A 90 0.27 -2.70 -14.18
C ASN A 90 -0.86 -3.70 -13.87
N SER A 91 -1.35 -3.72 -12.62
CA SER A 91 -2.51 -4.52 -12.21
C SER A 91 -3.79 -3.70 -12.31
N PRO A 92 -4.97 -4.35 -12.41
CA PRO A 92 -6.25 -3.65 -12.36
C PRO A 92 -6.36 -2.75 -11.11
N ALA A 93 -6.82 -1.52 -11.29
CA ALA A 93 -7.03 -0.59 -10.18
C ALA A 93 -8.14 -1.09 -9.25
N GLY A 94 -7.95 -0.95 -7.94
CA GLY A 94 -8.91 -1.36 -6.91
C GLY A 94 -9.84 -0.23 -6.45
N GLY A 95 -10.01 0.81 -7.28
CA GLY A 95 -10.80 2.01 -6.97
C GLY A 95 -9.98 3.20 -6.49
N ARG A 96 -10.63 4.37 -6.42
CA ARG A 96 -10.04 5.61 -5.91
C ARG A 96 -10.43 5.83 -4.45
N PHE A 97 -9.53 6.43 -3.68
CA PHE A 97 -9.78 6.83 -2.30
C PHE A 97 -9.11 8.17 -2.01
N ILE A 98 -9.46 8.76 -0.86
CA ILE A 98 -8.87 10.02 -0.39
C ILE A 98 -8.19 9.74 0.95
N ALA A 99 -6.90 10.04 1.03
CA ALA A 99 -6.17 10.07 2.29
C ALA A 99 -6.28 11.46 2.92
N ILE A 100 -6.71 11.53 4.17
CA ILE A 100 -6.89 12.79 4.91
C ILE A 100 -5.73 12.95 5.89
N MET A 101 -4.82 13.87 5.60
CA MET A 101 -3.70 14.21 6.46
C MET A 101 -4.03 15.45 7.29
N LYS A 102 -3.61 15.49 8.54
CA LYS A 102 -3.79 16.67 9.41
C LYS A 102 -2.81 17.78 9.01
N GLY A 103 -3.33 19.00 8.91
CA GLY A 103 -2.55 20.19 8.57
C GLY A 103 -2.13 20.28 7.12
N TYR A 104 -1.21 21.21 6.86
CA TYR A 104 -0.64 21.45 5.54
C TYR A 104 0.39 20.36 5.18
N VAL A 105 0.27 19.86 3.96
CA VAL A 105 1.29 19.02 3.32
C VAL A 105 1.63 19.62 1.97
N GLU A 106 2.93 19.80 1.73
CA GLU A 106 3.48 20.37 0.50
C GLU A 106 3.16 19.47 -0.72
N PRO A 107 2.35 19.94 -1.69
CA PRO A 107 1.97 19.14 -2.86
C PRO A 107 3.17 18.66 -3.69
N LEU A 108 4.29 19.40 -3.70
CA LEU A 108 5.50 18.98 -4.42
C LEU A 108 6.16 17.73 -3.83
N ASN A 109 5.85 17.36 -2.59
CA ASN A 109 6.30 16.09 -2.00
C ASN A 109 5.46 14.90 -2.47
N TYR A 110 4.26 15.14 -3.02
CA TYR A 110 3.32 14.14 -3.50
C TYR A 110 2.84 14.52 -4.91
N PRO A 111 3.75 14.63 -5.89
CA PRO A 111 3.38 15.06 -7.23
C PRO A 111 2.42 14.06 -7.88
N ALA A 112 1.52 14.56 -8.74
CA ALA A 112 0.64 13.69 -9.52
C ALA A 112 1.48 12.65 -10.30
N GLY A 113 1.05 11.38 -10.25
CA GLY A 113 1.81 10.26 -10.81
C GLY A 113 2.76 9.56 -9.83
N ALA A 114 3.06 10.14 -8.67
CA ALA A 114 3.87 9.47 -7.65
C ALA A 114 3.17 8.21 -7.12
N LEU A 115 3.94 7.15 -6.90
CA LEU A 115 3.46 5.95 -6.21
C LEU A 115 3.62 6.12 -4.70
N VAL A 116 2.55 5.88 -3.97
CA VAL A 116 2.49 6.02 -2.52
C VAL A 116 1.89 4.78 -1.89
N THR A 117 2.32 4.48 -0.66
CA THR A 117 1.69 3.51 0.22
C THR A 117 1.48 4.17 1.57
N LEU A 118 0.31 3.99 2.16
CA LEU A 118 -0.08 4.57 3.43
C LEU A 118 -0.84 3.55 4.28
N THR A 119 -0.90 3.85 5.56
CA THR A 119 -1.74 3.15 6.53
C THR A 119 -2.68 4.16 7.18
N GLY A 120 -3.91 3.76 7.42
CA GLY A 120 -4.98 4.63 7.94
C GLY A 120 -6.14 3.81 8.47
N HIS A 121 -7.16 4.51 8.98
CA HIS A 121 -8.41 3.86 9.38
C HIS A 121 -9.51 4.37 8.47
N VAL A 122 -10.36 3.48 7.97
CA VAL A 122 -11.50 3.90 7.16
C VAL A 122 -12.41 4.81 7.99
N GLU A 123 -12.58 6.06 7.57
CA GLU A 123 -13.42 7.04 8.27
C GLU A 123 -14.85 7.06 7.71
N GLY A 124 -15.03 6.62 6.46
CA GLY A 124 -16.31 6.59 5.77
C GLY A 124 -16.14 6.71 4.27
N VAL A 125 -17.16 7.24 3.60
CA VAL A 125 -17.17 7.49 2.16
C VAL A 125 -17.70 8.89 1.89
N ARG A 126 -17.05 9.62 0.99
CA ARG A 126 -17.52 10.89 0.46
C ARG A 126 -17.91 10.76 -1.01
N VAL A 127 -19.12 11.19 -1.35
CA VAL A 127 -19.56 11.29 -2.73
C VAL A 127 -18.90 12.51 -3.37
N GLY A 128 -18.37 12.33 -4.58
CA GLY A 128 -17.83 13.36 -5.44
C GLY A 128 -17.92 12.92 -6.89
N SER A 129 -17.01 13.40 -7.73
CA SER A 129 -17.02 13.08 -9.16
C SER A 129 -15.65 12.65 -9.68
N VAL A 130 -15.66 11.78 -10.69
CA VAL A 130 -14.51 11.47 -11.54
C VAL A 130 -14.90 11.85 -12.97
N GLY A 131 -14.40 12.98 -13.47
CA GLY A 131 -15.01 13.62 -14.63
C GLY A 131 -16.47 13.98 -14.31
N ASP A 132 -17.39 13.59 -15.20
CA ASP A 132 -18.83 13.83 -15.03
C ASP A 132 -19.56 12.70 -14.26
N ALA A 133 -18.86 11.61 -13.93
CA ALA A 133 -19.46 10.47 -13.25
C ALA A 133 -19.43 10.65 -11.72
N SER A 134 -20.58 10.44 -11.06
CA SER A 134 -20.66 10.35 -9.60
C SER A 134 -19.81 9.19 -9.09
N TYR A 135 -19.05 9.43 -8.03
CA TYR A 135 -18.12 8.45 -7.45
C TYR A 135 -18.12 8.53 -5.93
N ALA A 136 -18.07 7.38 -5.27
CA ALA A 136 -17.96 7.24 -3.82
C ALA A 136 -16.50 6.98 -3.44
N PHE A 137 -15.85 7.95 -2.81
CA PHE A 137 -14.47 7.85 -2.34
C PHE A 137 -14.43 7.38 -0.88
N PRO A 138 -13.87 6.21 -0.57
CA PRO A 138 -13.48 5.89 0.79
C PRO A 138 -12.49 6.92 1.32
N LEU A 139 -12.62 7.23 2.60
CA LEU A 139 -11.75 8.16 3.33
C LEU A 139 -10.90 7.36 4.31
N VAL A 140 -9.60 7.65 4.37
CA VAL A 140 -8.61 6.98 5.24
C VAL A 140 -7.60 7.94 5.86
#